data_AF-A0A0L0UMV7-F1
#
_entry.id   AF-A0A0L0UMV7-F1
#
_cell.length_a   1.000
_cell.length_b   1.000
_cell.length_c   1.000
_cell.angle_alpha   90.00
_cell.angle_beta   90.00
_cell.angle_gamma   90.00
#
_symmetry.space_group_name_H-M   'P 1'
#
loop_
_entity.id
_entity.type
_entity.pdbx_description
1 polymer ?
#
loop_
_entity_poly.entity_id
_entity_poly.type
_entity_poly.pdbx_seq_one_letter_code
_entity_poly.pdbx_strand_id
1 'polypeptide(L)' 'PYGNFAGRDASRGLAKQSFDEDMLTPVDSLIDTLQDITDEDRENLKGWEDLFKANELIEKTDRSEKSI' A
#
# COMPACT_ATOMS: atom_id res chain seq x y z
N PRO A 1 13.54 7.05 0.79
CA PRO A 1 12.68 7.26 -0.40
C PRO A 1 11.18 7.08 -0.13
N TYR A 2 10.77 6.08 0.68
CA TYR A 2 9.36 5.84 1.04
C TYR A 2 8.89 6.56 2.32
N GLY A 3 9.69 7.48 2.86
CA GLY A 3 9.37 8.21 4.09
C GLY A 3 8.06 8.99 3.99
N ASN A 4 7.66 9.36 2.78
CA ASN A 4 6.43 10.08 2.52
C ASN A 4 5.15 9.24 2.70
N PHE A 5 5.23 7.91 2.87
CA PHE A 5 4.05 7.06 3.12
C PHE A 5 3.79 6.78 4.61
N ALA A 6 4.74 7.11 5.49
CA ALA A 6 4.60 6.83 6.91
C ALA A 6 3.45 7.64 7.51
N GLY A 7 2.38 6.96 7.91
CA GLY A 7 1.18 7.57 8.49
C GLY A 7 0.21 8.18 7.48
N ARG A 8 0.34 7.86 6.18
CA ARG A 8 -0.54 8.35 5.11
C ARG A 8 -1.24 7.21 4.39
N ASP A 9 -2.41 7.49 3.84
CA ASP A 9 -3.09 6.58 2.92
C ASP A 9 -2.34 6.56 1.57
N ALA A 10 -1.65 5.46 1.32
CA ALA A 10 -0.86 5.22 0.11
C ALA A 10 -1.69 4.64 -1.05
N SER A 11 -2.97 4.34 -0.83
CA SER A 11 -3.78 3.51 -1.74
C SER A 11 -3.89 4.10 -3.15
N ARG A 12 -4.04 5.41 -3.28
CA ARG A 12 -4.11 6.07 -4.60
C ARG A 12 -2.80 5.97 -5.38
N GLY A 13 -1.67 6.25 -4.73
CA GLY A 13 -0.35 6.12 -5.35
C GLY A 13 -0.07 4.69 -5.82
N LEU A 14 -0.42 3.70 -5.00
CA LEU A 14 -0.29 2.28 -5.35
C LEU A 14 -1.20 1.89 -6.51
N ALA A 15 -2.45 2.33 -6.50
CA ALA A 15 -3.43 2.06 -7.56
C ALA A 15 -2.97 2.63 -8.92
N LYS A 16 -2.49 3.87 -8.94
CA LYS A 16 -2.00 4.56 -10.14
C LYS A 16 -0.54 4.25 -10.49
N GLN A 17 0.12 3.38 -9.72
CA GLN A 17 1.54 3.05 -9.85
C GLN A 17 2.46 4.30 -9.84
N SER A 18 2.08 5.34 -9.10
CA SER A 18 2.82 6.60 -9.01
C SER A 18 3.28 6.88 -7.58
N PHE A 19 4.48 7.45 -7.48
CA PHE A 19 5.10 7.92 -6.24
C PHE A 19 5.16 9.44 -6.18
N ASP A 20 4.45 10.13 -7.08
CA ASP A 20 4.43 11.58 -7.14
C ASP A 20 3.70 12.16 -5.92
N GLU A 21 4.19 13.28 -5.40
CA GLU A 21 3.68 13.88 -4.16
C GLU A 21 2.21 14.33 -4.25
N ASP A 22 1.71 14.60 -5.47
CA ASP A 22 0.32 14.94 -5.75
C ASP A 22 -0.63 13.73 -5.69
N MET A 23 -0.09 12.51 -5.79
CA MET A 23 -0.83 11.26 -5.62
C MET A 23 -0.81 10.75 -4.17
N LEU A 24 -0.12 11.47 -3.26
CA LEU A 24 -0.07 11.16 -1.84
C LEU A 24 -1.13 11.94 -1.07
N THR A 25 -2.00 11.20 -0.39
CA THR A 25 -2.99 11.78 0.54
C THR A 25 -2.28 12.61 1.61
N PRO A 26 -2.68 13.86 1.89
CA PRO A 26 -2.08 14.65 2.97
C PRO A 26 -2.18 13.93 4.32
N VAL A 27 -1.20 14.12 5.22
CA VAL A 27 -1.14 13.36 6.49
C VAL A 27 -2.33 13.64 7.42
N ASP A 28 -2.92 14.83 7.32
CA ASP A 28 -4.06 15.28 8.13
C ASP A 28 -5.40 15.18 7.36
N SER A 29 -5.39 14.54 6.18
CA SER A 29 -6.56 14.36 5.34
C SER A 29 -7.37 13.15 5.79
N LEU A 30 -8.67 13.18 5.47
CA LEU A 30 -9.51 11.99 5.51
C LEU A 30 -8.96 10.92 4.55
N ILE A 31 -9.30 9.66 4.84
CA ILE A 31 -8.99 8.49 4.01
C ILE A 31 -9.47 8.73 2.58
N ASP A 32 -8.65 8.34 1.59
CA ASP A 32 -9.00 8.50 0.19
C ASP A 32 -10.12 7.52 -0.18
N THR A 33 -11.19 8.04 -0.78
CA THR A 33 -12.37 7.24 -1.12
C THR A 33 -12.20 6.41 -2.39
N LEU A 34 -11.19 6.71 -3.22
CA LEU A 34 -10.89 6.00 -4.47
C LEU A 34 -12.12 5.83 -5.39
N GLN A 35 -13.03 6.80 -5.41
CA GLN A 35 -14.26 6.71 -6.22
C GLN A 35 -14.00 6.92 -7.72
N ASP A 36 -12.88 7.55 -8.06
CA ASP A 36 -12.51 7.97 -9.41
C ASP A 36 -11.43 7.09 -10.05
N ILE A 37 -11.02 6.01 -9.40
CA ILE A 37 -10.04 5.07 -9.96
C ILE A 37 -10.71 4.10 -10.94
N THR A 38 -9.96 3.71 -11.96
CA THR A 38 -10.42 2.76 -12.99
C THR A 38 -10.40 1.31 -12.48
N ASP A 39 -10.98 0.38 -13.24
CA ASP A 39 -10.90 -1.05 -12.93
C ASP A 39 -9.45 -1.57 -12.97
N GLU A 40 -8.62 -1.04 -13.88
CA GLU A 40 -7.18 -1.35 -13.95
C GLU A 40 -6.44 -0.85 -12.71
N ASP A 41 -6.71 0.37 -12.26
CA ASP A 41 -6.15 0.92 -11.01
C ASP A 41 -6.53 0.03 -9.80
N ARG A 42 -7.73 -0.56 -9.79
CA ARG A 42 -8.18 -1.48 -8.74
C ARG A 42 -7.42 -2.80 -8.77
N GLU A 43 -7.17 -3.36 -9.96
CA GLU A 43 -6.36 -4.58 -10.10
C GLU A 43 -4.92 -4.35 -9.65
N ASN A 44 -4.34 -3.19 -9.99
CA ASN A 44 -3.03 -2.78 -9.51
C ASN A 44 -2.98 -2.71 -7.98
N LEU A 45 -3.95 -2.03 -7.36
CA LEU A 45 -4.05 -1.93 -5.91
C LEU A 45 -4.22 -3.30 -5.25
N LYS A 46 -4.98 -4.20 -5.88
CA LYS A 46 -5.16 -5.58 -5.42
C LYS A 46 -3.86 -6.37 -5.44
N GLY A 47 -3.07 -6.24 -6.50
CA GLY A 47 -1.75 -6.85 -6.60
C GLY A 47 -0.81 -6.39 -5.48
N TRP A 48 -0.82 -5.09 -5.15
CA TRP A 48 -0.06 -4.56 -4.02
C TRP A 48 -0.56 -5.12 -2.67
N GLU A 49 -1.87 -5.19 -2.45
CA GLU A 49 -2.46 -5.77 -1.23
C GLU A 49 -1.99 -7.22 -1.02
N ASP A 50 -1.99 -8.02 -2.08
CA ASP A 50 -1.57 -9.42 -2.01
C ASP A 50 -0.06 -9.56 -1.75
N LEU A 51 0.78 -8.68 -2.33
CA LEU A 51 2.21 -8.61 -2.04
C LEU A 51 2.49 -8.27 -0.57
N PHE A 52 1.79 -7.27 0.00
CA PHE A 52 1.95 -6.91 1.41
C PHE A 52 1.55 -8.07 2.34
N LYS A 53 0.42 -8.71 2.06
CA LYS A 53 -0.03 -9.89 2.82
C LYS A 53 0.95 -11.05 2.72
N ALA A 54 1.49 -11.31 1.54
CA ALA A 54 2.50 -12.36 1.35
C ALA A 54 3.74 -12.08 2.20
N ASN A 55 4.22 -10.83 2.23
CA ASN A 55 5.40 -10.47 3.01
C ASN A 55 5.15 -10.60 4.53
N GLU A 56 3.99 -10.16 5.03
CA GLU A 56 3.62 -10.36 6.44
C GLU A 56 3.54 -11.84 6.84
N LEU A 57 3.04 -12.70 5.94
CA LEU A 57 2.96 -14.14 6.18
C LEU A 57 4.35 -14.80 6.17
N ILE A 58 5.25 -14.36 5.28
CA ILE A 58 6.64 -14.82 5.23
C ILE A 58 7.38 -14.45 6.52
N GLU A 59 7.23 -13.22 7.02
CA GLU A 59 7.86 -12.81 8.29
C GLU A 59 7.35 -13.62 9.50
N LYS A 60 6.05 -13.91 9.55
CA LYS A 60 5.47 -14.74 10.63
C LYS A 60 6.01 -16.16 10.57
N THR A 61 6.25 -16.68 9.37
CA THR A 61 6.83 -18.02 9.18
C THR A 61 8.30 -18.06 9.61
N ASP A 62 9.14 -17.13 9.15
CA ASP A 62 10.58 -17.06 9.53
C ASP A 62 10.78 -16.83 11.05
N ARG A 63 9.91 -16.02 11.68
CA ARG A 63 9.98 -15.79 13.14
C ARG A 63 9.57 -17.02 13.94
N SER A 64 8.66 -17.85 13.43
CA SER A 64 8.27 -19.11 14.09
C SER A 64 9.35 -20.19 14.00
N GLU A 65 10.14 -20.21 12.92
CA GLU A 65 11.25 -21.16 12.74
C GLU A 65 12.52 -20.78 13.49
N LYS A 66 12.80 -19.48 13.71
CA LYS A 66 13.96 -19.00 14.48
C LYS A 66 13.78 -19.02 16.01
N SER A 67 12.61 -19.41 16.50
CA SER A 67 12.30 -19.45 17.94
C SER A 67 12.55 -20.83 18.58
N ILE A 68 13.30 -21.72 17.93
CA ILE A 68 13.70 -23.04 18.45
C ILE A 68 15.21 -23.06 18.69
#